data_AF-A0A7W3UY93-F1
#
_entry.id   AF-A0A7W3UY93-F1
#
_cell.length_a   1.000
_cell.length_b   1.000
_cell.length_c   1.000
_cell.angle_alpha   90.00
_cell.angle_beta   90.00
_cell.angle_gamma   90.00
#
_symmetry.space_group_name_H-M   'P 1'
#
loop_
_entity.id
_entity.type
_entity.pdbx_description
1 polymer ?
#
loop_
_entity_poly.entity_id
_entity_poly.type
_entity_poly.pdbx_seq_one_letter_code
_entity_poly.pdbx_strand_id
1 'polypeptide(L)'
;MSVVQAAAPVRGYDPVKDDRIETLPLYMVALQETVRPQYGYLGLSPELVTQSFIINPVPGISPAAGIVGGALGGALANAMVRAEAMAIARENWQWANNGQCRIDTRDPLEPALVQALQQVGMPAPQQHVVLEGGKLEDHFDPTLAHQLISHSSSLTPDMTALLTTVRLEGWSDKERSRQQADWVNVLQVLSTPMWLDAKQAHDTDYLKQQLDHWYAGTGNAARIAQVNAAGRNADPAMRRQAVSLQRSYDTRLRRITRKEWTPYAAGMTRALGWGSNDCALMTRALQENAREAARLLALAYTGKLPQEGQMEEAPVAGQGAEQVLTASVMYRADQPRHLLPLAPSVHLSQQAAGGIPVVHHHTVLDADDLTP
;
A
#
# COMPACT_ATOMS: atom_id res chain seq x y z
N MET A 1 10.13 -14.18 33.07
CA MET A 1 9.51 -15.19 32.18
C MET A 1 8.20 -14.61 31.69
N SER A 2 8.12 -14.20 30.43
CA SER A 2 6.84 -13.80 29.81
C SER A 2 6.50 -14.90 28.81
N VAL A 3 5.41 -15.62 29.06
CA VAL A 3 4.86 -16.59 28.13
C VAL A 3 4.19 -15.77 27.02
N VAL A 4 4.80 -15.72 25.84
CA VAL A 4 4.11 -15.26 24.63
C VAL A 4 3.20 -16.41 24.24
N GLN A 5 1.93 -16.28 24.57
CA GLN A 5 0.91 -17.22 24.14
C GLN A 5 0.63 -16.91 22.67
N ALA A 6 1.11 -17.78 21.78
CA ALA A 6 0.78 -17.75 20.37
C ALA A 6 -0.75 -17.69 20.22
N ALA A 7 -1.26 -16.67 19.55
CA ALA A 7 -2.68 -16.62 19.24
C ALA A 7 -3.00 -17.81 18.32
N ALA A 8 -4.00 -18.61 18.67
CA ALA A 8 -4.40 -19.72 17.82
C ALA A 8 -4.71 -19.20 16.41
N PRO A 9 -4.29 -19.92 15.35
CA PRO A 9 -4.49 -19.44 13.99
C PRO A 9 -5.98 -19.23 13.71
N VAL A 10 -6.31 -18.02 13.24
CA VAL A 10 -7.67 -17.71 12.80
C VAL A 10 -7.93 -18.53 11.54
N ARG A 11 -9.06 -19.26 11.53
CA ARG A 11 -9.44 -20.13 10.42
C ARG A 11 -9.83 -19.28 9.21
N GLY A 12 -9.45 -19.73 8.01
CA GLY A 12 -10.00 -19.21 6.75
C GLY A 12 -11.48 -19.58 6.58
N TYR A 13 -12.19 -18.86 5.72
CA TYR A 13 -13.58 -19.21 5.39
C TYR A 13 -13.59 -20.50 4.57
N ASP A 14 -14.46 -21.42 4.95
CA ASP A 14 -14.69 -22.67 4.21
C ASP A 14 -16.20 -22.77 3.92
N PRO A 15 -16.65 -22.35 2.72
CA PRO A 15 -18.07 -22.31 2.40
C PRO A 15 -18.74 -23.69 2.43
N VAL A 16 -17.97 -24.78 2.36
CA VAL A 16 -18.49 -26.15 2.46
C VAL A 16 -18.85 -26.53 3.91
N LYS A 17 -18.29 -25.83 4.90
CA LYS A 17 -18.47 -26.14 6.33
C LYS A 17 -19.30 -25.11 7.09
N ASP A 18 -19.60 -23.98 6.48
CA ASP A 18 -20.23 -22.84 7.15
C ASP A 18 -21.59 -22.48 6.51
N ASP A 19 -22.49 -23.46 6.47
CA ASP A 19 -23.77 -23.56 5.72
C ASP A 19 -24.82 -22.47 6.01
N ARG A 20 -24.55 -21.52 6.92
CA ARG A 20 -25.50 -20.46 7.33
C ARG A 20 -25.03 -19.06 7.01
N ILE A 21 -23.84 -18.91 6.45
CA ILE A 21 -23.23 -17.59 6.20
C ILE A 21 -24.04 -16.76 5.21
N GLU A 22 -24.66 -17.37 4.20
CA GLU A 22 -25.50 -16.67 3.21
C GLU A 22 -26.70 -15.94 3.84
N THR A 23 -27.10 -16.31 5.05
CA THR A 23 -28.24 -15.71 5.78
C THR A 23 -27.85 -14.60 6.74
N LEU A 24 -26.54 -14.39 6.97
CA LEU A 24 -26.06 -13.38 7.89
C LEU A 24 -26.16 -11.98 7.26
N PRO A 25 -26.47 -10.94 8.06
CA PRO A 25 -26.28 -9.56 7.63
C PRO A 25 -24.85 -9.35 7.11
N LEU A 26 -24.73 -8.74 5.94
CA LEU A 26 -23.45 -8.46 5.29
C LEU A 26 -23.22 -6.96 5.26
N TYR A 27 -22.10 -6.52 5.82
CA TYR A 27 -21.67 -5.13 5.83
C TYR A 27 -20.45 -4.97 4.91
N MET A 28 -20.38 -3.85 4.20
CA MET A 28 -19.21 -3.47 3.40
C MET A 28 -18.70 -2.12 3.87
N VAL A 29 -17.40 -2.04 4.12
CA VAL A 29 -16.73 -0.86 4.67
C VAL A 29 -15.46 -0.52 3.90
N ALA A 30 -15.38 0.72 3.42
CA ALA A 30 -14.12 1.30 2.98
C ALA A 30 -13.32 1.76 4.21
N LEU A 31 -12.11 1.23 4.39
CA LEU A 31 -11.20 1.64 5.47
C LEU A 31 -10.51 2.99 5.19
N GLN A 32 -10.65 3.48 3.97
CA GLN A 32 -10.11 4.75 3.50
C GLN A 32 -10.93 5.21 2.30
N GLU A 33 -11.10 6.51 2.15
CA GLU A 33 -11.80 7.06 0.99
C GLU A 33 -10.88 7.14 -0.23
N THR A 34 -9.62 7.56 -0.04
CA THR A 34 -8.71 7.84 -1.16
C THR A 34 -7.48 6.93 -1.17
N VAL A 35 -6.89 6.76 -2.35
CA VAL A 35 -5.55 6.15 -2.46
C VAL A 35 -4.54 6.97 -1.67
N ARG A 36 -3.70 6.29 -0.90
CA ARG A 36 -2.70 6.87 0.00
C ARG A 36 -1.45 6.01 0.03
N PRO A 37 -0.31 6.53 0.50
CA PRO A 37 0.88 5.73 0.67
C PRO A 37 0.77 4.85 1.92
N GLN A 38 1.28 3.61 1.81
CA GLN A 38 1.40 2.72 2.95
C GLN A 38 2.60 3.09 3.80
N TYR A 39 2.47 2.92 5.11
CA TYR A 39 3.59 2.84 6.04
C TYR A 39 3.36 1.60 6.90
N GLY A 40 4.28 0.65 6.88
CA GLY A 40 3.90 -0.72 7.24
C GLY A 40 3.35 -0.92 8.65
N TYR A 41 2.57 -2.00 8.86
CA TYR A 41 2.41 -2.64 10.17
C TYR A 41 2.12 -4.16 10.16
N LEU A 42 3.02 -4.92 10.78
CA LEU A 42 2.81 -6.28 11.29
C LEU A 42 1.87 -6.22 12.51
N GLY A 43 0.62 -6.57 12.29
CA GLY A 43 -0.40 -6.58 13.34
C GLY A 43 -1.59 -7.45 13.00
N LEU A 44 -1.36 -8.74 12.78
CA LEU A 44 -2.15 -9.87 13.28
C LEU A 44 -1.29 -11.10 12.99
N SER A 45 -0.74 -11.70 14.04
CA SER A 45 -0.04 -12.98 13.95
C SER A 45 -1.11 -14.07 13.77
N PRO A 46 -0.81 -15.14 13.02
CA PRO A 46 -0.21 -16.26 13.74
C PRO A 46 1.26 -16.40 13.36
N GLU A 47 2.04 -15.68 14.15
CA GLU A 47 3.47 -15.48 14.19
C GLU A 47 4.22 -14.99 12.96
N LEU A 48 3.94 -15.42 11.73
CA LEU A 48 4.94 -15.31 10.68
C LEU A 48 4.32 -15.30 9.26
N VAL A 49 3.62 -14.22 8.88
CA VAL A 49 3.72 -13.67 7.49
C VAL A 49 5.09 -12.97 7.35
N THR A 50 6.09 -13.78 7.69
CA THR A 50 7.54 -13.80 7.59
C THR A 50 8.22 -12.69 6.78
N GLN A 51 8.95 -11.83 7.50
CA GLN A 51 10.18 -11.12 7.07
C GLN A 51 10.17 -10.43 5.69
N SER A 52 9.06 -9.81 5.36
CA SER A 52 8.84 -9.17 4.08
C SER A 52 9.64 -7.86 3.99
N PHE A 53 10.56 -7.78 3.03
CA PHE A 53 11.09 -6.53 2.48
C PHE A 53 10.90 -6.63 0.97
N ILE A 54 10.32 -5.59 0.34
CA ILE A 54 10.46 -5.42 -1.10
C ILE A 54 11.92 -4.98 -1.35
N ILE A 55 12.80 -5.94 -1.63
CA ILE A 55 14.04 -5.62 -2.36
C ILE A 55 13.67 -5.75 -3.83
N ASN A 56 13.13 -4.67 -4.38
CA ASN A 56 13.07 -4.58 -5.82
C ASN A 56 14.52 -4.56 -6.33
N PRO A 57 14.93 -5.45 -7.26
CA PRO A 57 16.24 -5.39 -7.86
C PRO A 57 16.26 -4.17 -8.78
N VAL A 58 16.44 -2.99 -8.20
CA VAL A 58 16.86 -1.83 -8.95
C VAL A 58 18.29 -2.13 -9.41
N PRO A 59 18.59 -2.13 -10.73
CA PRO A 59 19.93 -2.42 -11.22
C PRO A 59 20.96 -1.53 -10.51
N GLY A 60 21.91 -2.15 -9.79
CA GLY A 60 22.98 -1.46 -9.04
C GLY A 60 22.85 -1.45 -7.51
N ILE A 61 21.72 -1.84 -6.92
CA ILE A 61 21.56 -1.88 -5.44
C ILE A 61 21.78 -3.32 -4.95
N SER A 62 22.82 -3.53 -4.12
CA SER A 62 23.05 -4.82 -3.47
C SER A 62 21.95 -5.09 -2.40
N PRO A 63 21.37 -6.31 -2.35
CA PRO A 63 20.35 -6.70 -1.36
C PRO A 63 20.78 -6.58 0.12
N ALA A 64 22.06 -6.37 0.40
CA ALA A 64 22.64 -6.47 1.74
C ALA A 64 22.46 -5.24 2.65
N ALA A 65 21.92 -4.12 2.15
CA ALA A 65 21.84 -2.87 2.93
C ALA A 65 20.69 -2.80 3.95
N GLY A 66 19.78 -3.79 3.99
CA GLY A 66 18.59 -3.79 4.84
C GLY A 66 18.50 -4.91 5.90
N ILE A 67 19.57 -5.67 6.10
CA ILE A 67 19.52 -6.89 6.93
C ILE A 67 19.93 -6.58 8.38
N VAL A 68 18.95 -6.36 9.27
CA VAL A 68 19.12 -6.58 10.71
C VAL A 68 17.85 -7.19 11.28
N GLY A 69 17.83 -8.51 11.48
CA GLY A 69 16.70 -9.20 12.10
C GLY A 69 17.10 -10.53 12.75
N GLY A 70 17.34 -10.49 14.06
CA GLY A 70 17.45 -11.66 14.93
C GLY A 70 16.57 -11.47 16.17
N ALA A 71 15.82 -12.50 16.56
CA ALA A 71 14.61 -12.51 17.38
C ALA A 71 14.76 -12.15 18.89
N LEU A 72 15.71 -11.31 19.30
CA LEU A 72 15.92 -10.96 20.71
C LEU A 72 15.87 -9.44 21.01
N GLY A 73 15.52 -8.59 20.03
CA GLY A 73 15.44 -7.11 20.17
C GLY A 73 14.20 -6.46 19.53
N GLY A 74 13.10 -7.22 19.36
CA GLY A 74 12.02 -6.92 18.43
C GLY A 74 11.32 -5.57 18.58
N ALA A 75 11.04 -5.09 19.80
CA ALA A 75 10.23 -3.87 19.96
C ALA A 75 10.93 -2.58 19.49
N LEU A 76 12.24 -2.45 19.73
CA LEU A 76 13.03 -1.28 19.34
C LEU A 76 13.41 -1.30 17.86
N ALA A 77 13.77 -2.47 17.32
CA ALA A 77 14.03 -2.62 15.89
C ALA A 77 12.77 -2.34 15.05
N ASN A 78 11.60 -2.80 15.52
CA ASN A 78 10.32 -2.56 14.84
C ASN A 78 9.94 -1.06 14.82
N ALA A 79 10.23 -0.32 15.89
CA ALA A 79 9.97 1.12 15.94
C ALA A 79 10.85 1.90 14.95
N MET A 80 12.13 1.52 14.82
CA MET A 80 13.05 2.14 13.87
C MET A 80 12.68 1.83 12.41
N VAL A 81 12.37 0.57 12.09
CA VAL A 81 11.92 0.17 10.74
C VAL A 81 10.60 0.85 10.36
N ARG A 82 9.67 1.00 11.32
CA ARG A 82 8.41 1.73 11.11
C ARG A 82 8.66 3.20 10.82
N ALA A 83 9.48 3.87 11.64
CA ALA A 83 9.82 5.27 11.46
C ALA A 83 10.53 5.50 10.12
N GLU A 84 11.40 4.59 9.71
CA GLU A 84 12.09 4.64 8.42
C GLU A 84 11.12 4.42 7.24
N ALA A 85 10.24 3.42 7.30
CA ALA A 85 9.24 3.18 6.27
C ALA A 85 8.24 4.35 6.14
N MET A 86 7.80 4.93 7.26
CA MET A 86 7.00 6.16 7.28
C MET A 86 7.75 7.31 6.62
N ALA A 87 9.02 7.52 6.99
CA ALA A 87 9.81 8.62 6.44
C ALA A 87 9.99 8.46 4.92
N ILE A 88 10.26 7.25 4.44
CA ILE A 88 10.37 6.94 3.01
C ILE A 88 9.03 7.15 2.30
N ALA A 89 7.93 6.62 2.85
CA ALA A 89 6.60 6.75 2.27
C ALA A 89 6.18 8.23 2.16
N ARG A 90 6.36 9.02 3.23
CA ARG A 90 6.10 10.47 3.23
C ARG A 90 7.01 11.20 2.23
N GLU A 91 8.30 10.89 2.25
CA GLU A 91 9.29 11.53 1.37
C GLU A 91 9.05 11.21 -0.12
N ASN A 92 8.53 10.03 -0.46
CA ASN A 92 8.15 9.70 -1.83
C ASN A 92 6.79 10.29 -2.19
N TRP A 93 5.81 10.21 -1.28
CA TRP A 93 4.43 10.63 -1.54
C TRP A 93 4.31 12.12 -1.84
N GLN A 94 5.16 12.96 -1.23
CA GLN A 94 5.21 14.39 -1.55
C GLN A 94 5.38 14.64 -3.07
N TRP A 95 6.05 13.74 -3.78
CA TRP A 95 6.27 13.86 -5.23
C TRP A 95 5.07 13.40 -6.06
N ALA A 96 4.29 12.43 -5.57
CA ALA A 96 3.03 12.02 -6.19
C ALA A 96 1.92 13.06 -5.95
N ASN A 97 1.93 13.68 -4.76
CA ASN A 97 0.93 14.66 -4.34
C ASN A 97 1.14 16.06 -4.94
N ASN A 98 2.28 16.32 -5.60
CA ASN A 98 2.50 17.53 -6.41
C ASN A 98 1.63 17.59 -7.70
N GLY A 99 0.65 16.68 -7.85
CA GLY A 99 -0.31 16.58 -8.95
C GLY A 99 -1.76 16.25 -8.53
N GLN A 100 -2.19 16.53 -7.29
CA GLN A 100 -3.58 16.44 -6.83
C GLN A 100 -4.30 15.07 -7.02
N CYS A 101 -3.57 13.96 -7.04
CA CYS A 101 -4.16 12.62 -7.14
C CYS A 101 -4.92 12.20 -5.88
N ARG A 102 -6.20 12.57 -5.79
CA ARG A 102 -7.15 12.09 -4.77
C ARG A 102 -8.18 11.18 -5.43
N ILE A 103 -7.76 9.97 -5.76
CA ILE A 103 -8.64 8.98 -6.37
C ILE A 103 -9.46 8.31 -5.26
N ASP A 104 -10.78 8.39 -5.38
CA ASP A 104 -11.71 7.65 -4.52
C ASP A 104 -11.58 6.14 -4.81
N THR A 105 -11.30 5.36 -3.77
CA THR A 105 -11.13 3.91 -3.90
C THR A 105 -12.45 3.18 -4.05
N ARG A 106 -13.55 3.77 -3.57
CA ARG A 106 -14.88 3.15 -3.55
C ARG A 106 -15.45 3.04 -4.96
N ASP A 107 -15.27 4.09 -5.77
CA ASP A 107 -15.82 4.21 -7.12
C ASP A 107 -15.58 2.96 -7.99
N PRO A 108 -14.36 2.42 -8.10
CA PRO A 108 -14.14 1.17 -8.83
C PRO A 108 -14.32 -0.10 -7.98
N LEU A 109 -14.09 -0.05 -6.66
CA LEU A 109 -14.07 -1.25 -5.82
C LEU A 109 -15.48 -1.72 -5.44
N GLU A 110 -16.28 -0.87 -4.82
CA GLU A 110 -17.55 -1.28 -4.24
C GLU A 110 -18.50 -1.85 -5.31
N PRO A 111 -18.69 -1.23 -6.49
CA PRO A 111 -19.54 -1.81 -7.53
C PRO A 111 -19.05 -3.18 -8.00
N ALA A 112 -17.74 -3.37 -8.13
CA ALA A 112 -17.15 -4.64 -8.55
C ALA A 112 -17.35 -5.73 -7.50
N LEU A 113 -17.13 -5.42 -6.22
CA LEU A 113 -17.33 -6.36 -5.11
C LEU A 113 -18.82 -6.73 -4.96
N VAL A 114 -19.73 -5.74 -5.03
CA VAL A 114 -21.18 -5.97 -4.99
C VAL A 114 -21.62 -6.86 -6.14
N GLN A 115 -21.13 -6.61 -7.36
CA GLN A 115 -21.45 -7.44 -8.52
C GLN A 115 -20.96 -8.88 -8.34
N ALA A 116 -19.75 -9.09 -7.81
CA ALA A 116 -19.23 -10.43 -7.53
C ALA A 116 -20.08 -11.17 -6.50
N LEU A 117 -20.50 -10.51 -5.43
CA LEU A 117 -21.40 -11.07 -4.41
C LEU A 117 -22.73 -11.51 -5.01
N GLN A 118 -23.34 -10.67 -5.85
CA GLN A 118 -24.58 -11.00 -6.55
C GLN A 118 -24.42 -12.23 -7.45
N GLN A 119 -23.30 -12.36 -8.15
CA GLN A 119 -23.02 -13.50 -9.04
C GLN A 119 -22.91 -14.83 -8.28
N VAL A 120 -22.47 -14.80 -7.02
CA VAL A 120 -22.37 -15.99 -6.16
C VAL A 120 -23.59 -16.18 -5.25
N GLY A 121 -24.66 -15.40 -5.46
CA GLY A 121 -25.93 -15.54 -4.72
C GLY A 121 -25.93 -14.95 -3.31
N MET A 122 -24.92 -14.16 -2.94
CA MET A 122 -24.87 -13.50 -1.63
C MET A 122 -25.82 -12.29 -1.57
N PRO A 123 -26.35 -11.96 -0.37
CA PRO A 123 -27.16 -10.76 -0.18
C PRO A 123 -26.39 -9.49 -0.55
N ALA A 124 -27.12 -8.47 -0.99
CA ALA A 124 -26.53 -7.16 -1.21
C ALA A 124 -26.01 -6.61 0.13
N PRO A 125 -24.74 -6.19 0.20
CA PRO A 125 -24.17 -5.67 1.44
C PRO A 125 -24.83 -4.36 1.82
N GLN A 126 -25.02 -4.14 3.12
CA GLN A 126 -25.26 -2.82 3.66
C GLN A 126 -23.94 -2.04 3.59
N GLN A 127 -23.89 -1.02 2.74
CA GLN A 127 -22.69 -0.23 2.53
C GLN A 127 -22.57 0.86 3.58
N HIS A 128 -21.46 0.88 4.30
CA HIS A 128 -21.12 1.89 5.29
C HIS A 128 -19.78 2.51 4.94
N VAL A 129 -19.64 3.80 5.21
CA VAL A 129 -18.37 4.52 5.08
C VAL A 129 -17.87 4.79 6.49
N VAL A 130 -16.73 4.18 6.86
CA VAL A 130 -16.01 4.62 8.05
C VAL A 130 -15.28 5.90 7.66
N LEU A 131 -15.85 7.03 8.08
CA LEU A 131 -15.22 8.34 7.94
C LEU A 131 -13.93 8.40 8.77
N GLU A 132 -12.97 9.24 8.38
CA GLU A 132 -11.73 9.44 9.16
C GLU A 132 -12.05 9.71 10.65
N GLY A 133 -11.49 8.88 11.54
CA GLY A 133 -11.69 8.96 12.99
C GLY A 133 -12.93 8.21 13.53
N GLY A 134 -13.75 7.61 12.66
CA GLY A 134 -14.88 6.76 13.05
C GLY A 134 -14.45 5.36 13.50
N LYS A 135 -15.25 4.74 14.38
CA LYS A 135 -15.05 3.35 14.78
C LYS A 135 -15.88 2.44 13.89
N LEU A 136 -15.29 1.33 13.48
CA LEU A 136 -15.95 0.31 12.68
C LEU A 136 -17.22 -0.22 13.38
N GLU A 137 -17.16 -0.32 14.71
CA GLU A 137 -18.24 -0.78 15.58
C GLU A 137 -19.43 0.20 15.69
N ASP A 138 -19.31 1.42 15.18
CA ASP A 138 -20.43 2.38 15.14
C ASP A 138 -21.44 2.05 14.03
N HIS A 139 -21.09 1.14 13.11
CA HIS A 139 -21.88 0.86 11.91
C HIS A 139 -22.65 -0.47 11.95
N PHE A 140 -22.33 -1.35 12.90
CA PHE A 140 -23.03 -2.62 13.10
C PHE A 140 -23.00 -3.00 14.58
N ASP A 141 -23.96 -3.81 15.04
CA ASP A 141 -23.96 -4.33 16.40
C ASP A 141 -22.91 -5.46 16.52
N PRO A 142 -21.80 -5.26 17.26
CA PRO A 142 -20.72 -6.24 17.37
C PRO A 142 -21.15 -7.48 18.19
N THR A 143 -22.33 -7.46 18.80
CA THR A 143 -22.88 -8.59 19.57
C THR A 143 -23.73 -9.55 18.74
N LEU A 144 -24.09 -9.17 17.51
CA LEU A 144 -24.90 -9.97 16.61
C LEU A 144 -24.02 -10.73 15.61
N ALA A 145 -24.52 -11.88 15.14
CA ALA A 145 -23.86 -12.60 14.06
C ALA A 145 -23.94 -11.80 12.75
N HIS A 146 -22.81 -11.57 12.10
CA HIS A 146 -22.72 -10.79 10.87
C HIS A 146 -21.47 -11.14 10.07
N GLN A 147 -21.44 -10.65 8.83
CA GLN A 147 -20.25 -10.64 7.99
C GLN A 147 -19.82 -9.20 7.73
N LEU A 148 -18.51 -9.01 7.63
CA LEU A 148 -17.91 -7.73 7.28
C LEU A 148 -16.92 -7.91 6.14
N ILE A 149 -17.09 -7.11 5.10
CA ILE A 149 -16.11 -6.92 4.02
C ILE A 149 -15.49 -5.55 4.23
N SER A 150 -14.21 -5.51 4.57
CA SER A 150 -13.44 -4.26 4.64
C SER A 150 -12.44 -4.17 3.49
N HIS A 151 -12.30 -2.99 2.88
CA HIS A 151 -11.38 -2.82 1.75
C HIS A 151 -10.55 -1.52 1.81
N SER A 152 -9.37 -1.57 1.19
CA SER A 152 -8.47 -0.42 1.03
C SER A 152 -7.59 -0.59 -0.22
N SER A 153 -6.98 0.50 -0.69
CA SER A 153 -6.06 0.53 -1.83
C SER A 153 -4.97 1.58 -1.69
N SER A 154 -3.73 1.17 -1.60
CA SER A 154 -2.64 2.08 -1.23
C SER A 154 -1.33 1.74 -1.95
N LEU A 155 -0.51 2.76 -2.18
CA LEU A 155 0.79 2.58 -2.83
C LEU A 155 1.80 1.99 -1.86
N THR A 156 2.67 1.10 -2.35
CA THR A 156 3.80 0.61 -1.56
C THR A 156 4.71 1.77 -1.12
N PRO A 157 5.46 1.66 0.00
CA PRO A 157 6.28 2.76 0.51
C PRO A 157 7.30 3.33 -0.50
N ASP A 158 7.81 2.46 -1.37
CA ASP A 158 8.75 2.78 -2.45
C ASP A 158 8.07 3.16 -3.78
N MET A 159 6.74 3.28 -3.76
CA MET A 159 5.86 3.62 -4.89
C MET A 159 5.95 2.66 -6.07
N THR A 160 6.38 1.43 -5.85
CA THR A 160 6.48 0.42 -6.91
C THR A 160 5.12 0.00 -7.45
N ALA A 161 4.13 -0.20 -6.58
CA ALA A 161 2.85 -0.78 -6.98
C ALA A 161 1.71 -0.23 -6.13
N LEU A 162 0.49 -0.43 -6.61
CA LEU A 162 -0.75 -0.23 -5.87
C LEU A 162 -1.22 -1.60 -5.32
N LEU A 163 -1.38 -1.68 -4.01
CA LEU A 163 -1.91 -2.85 -3.31
C LEU A 163 -3.35 -2.59 -2.91
N THR A 164 -4.26 -3.42 -3.39
CA THR A 164 -5.65 -3.48 -2.93
C THR A 164 -5.79 -4.64 -1.96
N THR A 165 -6.39 -4.37 -0.80
CA THR A 165 -6.70 -5.39 0.20
C THR A 165 -8.20 -5.46 0.40
N VAL A 166 -8.76 -6.66 0.35
CA VAL A 166 -10.13 -6.98 0.73
C VAL A 166 -10.07 -8.01 1.84
N ARG A 167 -10.59 -7.66 3.01
CA ARG A 167 -10.67 -8.54 4.18
C ARG A 167 -12.12 -8.94 4.38
N LEU A 168 -12.36 -10.23 4.48
CA LEU A 168 -13.65 -10.83 4.77
C LEU A 168 -13.60 -11.39 6.19
N GLU A 169 -14.59 -11.07 7.00
CA GLU A 169 -14.68 -11.52 8.38
C GLU A 169 -16.08 -12.00 8.69
N GLY A 170 -16.18 -13.04 9.51
CA GLY A 170 -17.45 -13.51 10.04
C GLY A 170 -17.44 -13.58 11.55
N TRP A 171 -18.54 -13.11 12.12
CA TRP A 171 -18.78 -13.06 13.56
C TRP A 171 -20.02 -13.88 13.85
N SER A 172 -19.95 -14.78 14.84
CA SER A 172 -21.11 -15.47 15.39
C SER A 172 -21.61 -14.76 16.66
N ASP A 173 -22.75 -15.23 17.15
CA ASP A 173 -23.42 -14.75 18.37
C ASP A 173 -22.74 -15.23 19.67
N LYS A 174 -21.60 -15.92 19.58
CA LYS A 174 -20.87 -16.46 20.73
C LYS A 174 -20.10 -15.36 21.46
N GLU A 175 -19.97 -15.51 22.78
CA GLU A 175 -19.29 -14.52 23.63
C GLU A 175 -17.82 -14.29 23.24
N ARG A 176 -17.10 -15.35 22.85
CA ARG A 176 -15.73 -15.27 22.31
C ARG A 176 -15.67 -14.42 21.04
N SER A 177 -16.70 -14.54 20.21
CA SER A 177 -16.79 -13.86 18.92
C SER A 177 -17.02 -12.38 19.11
N ARG A 178 -17.37 -11.85 20.30
CA ARG A 178 -17.50 -10.39 20.55
C ARG A 178 -16.18 -9.62 20.55
N GLN A 179 -15.04 -10.33 20.66
CA GLN A 179 -13.72 -9.70 20.70
C GLN A 179 -12.88 -9.99 19.46
N GLN A 180 -13.27 -10.98 18.66
CA GLN A 180 -12.51 -11.44 17.50
C GLN A 180 -13.43 -12.19 16.54
N ALA A 181 -13.25 -11.95 15.24
CA ALA A 181 -13.91 -12.72 14.19
C ALA A 181 -13.63 -14.23 14.33
N ASP A 182 -14.64 -15.05 14.06
CA ASP A 182 -14.51 -16.51 14.08
C ASP A 182 -13.68 -17.03 12.91
N TRP A 183 -13.77 -16.34 11.78
CA TRP A 183 -12.95 -16.59 10.60
C TRP A 183 -12.61 -15.27 9.91
N VAL A 184 -11.48 -15.29 9.21
CA VAL A 184 -10.98 -14.16 8.43
C VAL A 184 -10.40 -14.70 7.14
N ASN A 185 -10.60 -13.99 6.02
CA ASN A 185 -9.76 -14.14 4.82
C ASN A 185 -9.27 -12.77 4.40
N VAL A 186 -8.06 -12.74 3.86
CA VAL A 186 -7.46 -11.54 3.31
C VAL A 186 -7.06 -11.82 1.88
N LEU A 187 -7.71 -11.10 0.97
CA LEU A 187 -7.45 -11.12 -0.45
C LEU A 187 -6.63 -9.87 -0.79
N GLN A 188 -5.45 -10.09 -1.33
CA GLN A 188 -4.52 -9.04 -1.71
C GLN A 188 -4.33 -9.07 -3.22
N VAL A 189 -4.40 -7.90 -3.83
CA VAL A 189 -4.23 -7.73 -5.26
C VAL A 189 -3.17 -6.68 -5.48
N LEU A 190 -2.04 -7.08 -6.05
CA LEU A 190 -0.98 -6.17 -6.43
C LEU A 190 -1.17 -5.75 -7.89
N SER A 191 -1.05 -4.46 -8.17
CA SER A 191 -0.99 -3.96 -9.55
C SER A 191 0.29 -4.44 -10.23
N THR A 192 0.40 -4.21 -11.55
CA THR A 192 1.70 -4.33 -12.21
C THR A 192 2.72 -3.43 -11.48
N PRO A 193 3.91 -3.95 -11.15
CA PRO A 193 4.98 -3.12 -10.63
C PRO A 193 5.47 -2.11 -11.67
N MET A 194 5.71 -0.87 -11.23
CA MET A 194 6.42 0.13 -12.00
C MET A 194 7.93 -0.14 -11.93
N TRP A 195 8.40 -0.84 -12.96
CA TRP A 195 9.81 -1.15 -13.11
C TRP A 195 10.60 0.08 -13.56
N LEU A 196 11.85 0.15 -13.09
CA LEU A 196 12.80 1.16 -13.54
C LEU A 196 13.87 0.47 -14.37
N ASP A 197 14.10 0.99 -15.56
CA ASP A 197 15.26 0.60 -16.35
C ASP A 197 16.56 1.08 -15.68
N ALA A 198 17.71 0.64 -16.20
CA ALA A 198 18.99 1.15 -15.74
C ALA A 198 19.04 2.68 -15.91
N LYS A 199 19.49 3.38 -14.86
CA LYS A 199 19.47 4.83 -14.82
C LYS A 199 20.35 5.44 -15.91
N GLN A 200 19.81 6.45 -16.58
CA GLN A 200 20.44 7.20 -17.65
C GLN A 200 20.68 8.66 -17.24
N ALA A 201 21.40 9.41 -18.08
CA ALA A 201 21.72 10.81 -17.81
C ALA A 201 20.47 11.69 -17.75
N HIS A 202 19.52 11.49 -18.68
CA HIS A 202 18.30 12.29 -18.73
C HIS A 202 17.39 12.10 -17.50
N ASP A 203 17.47 10.95 -16.82
CA ASP A 203 16.77 10.75 -15.54
C ASP A 203 17.28 11.70 -14.46
N THR A 204 18.60 11.92 -14.44
CA THR A 204 19.24 12.81 -13.47
C THR A 204 18.82 14.25 -13.75
N ASP A 205 18.80 14.66 -15.01
CA ASP A 205 18.40 16.01 -15.42
C ASP A 205 16.93 16.26 -15.10
N TYR A 206 16.05 15.30 -15.39
CA TYR A 206 14.63 15.38 -15.07
C TYR A 206 14.39 15.49 -13.56
N LEU A 207 14.98 14.59 -12.76
CA LEU A 207 14.83 14.64 -11.30
C LEU A 207 15.41 15.92 -10.70
N LYS A 208 16.51 16.43 -11.27
CA LYS A 208 17.10 17.70 -10.84
C LYS A 208 16.15 18.86 -11.12
N GLN A 209 15.52 18.89 -12.29
CA GLN A 209 14.53 19.91 -12.63
C GLN A 209 13.36 19.91 -11.64
N GLN A 210 12.84 18.73 -11.29
CA GLN A 210 11.76 18.60 -10.30
C GLN A 210 12.19 19.08 -8.91
N LEU A 211 13.41 18.73 -8.48
CA LEU A 211 13.96 19.17 -7.20
C LEU A 211 14.20 20.68 -7.15
N ASP A 212 14.72 21.26 -8.24
CA ASP A 212 14.96 22.70 -8.37
C ASP A 212 13.64 23.48 -8.35
N HIS A 213 12.61 22.98 -9.03
CA HIS A 213 11.28 23.56 -9.02
C HIS A 213 10.67 23.55 -7.61
N TRP A 214 10.72 22.40 -6.93
CA TRP A 214 10.30 22.29 -5.53
C TRP A 214 11.07 23.28 -4.63
N TYR A 215 12.39 23.35 -4.77
CA TYR A 215 13.23 24.21 -3.92
C TYR A 215 12.92 25.69 -4.15
N ALA A 216 12.71 26.11 -5.39
CA ALA A 216 12.28 27.46 -5.72
C ALA A 216 10.93 27.80 -5.05
N GLY A 217 9.98 26.86 -5.04
CA GLY A 217 8.68 26.99 -4.38
C GLY A 217 8.74 27.20 -2.86
N THR A 218 9.84 26.81 -2.19
CA THR A 218 10.01 27.02 -0.75
C THR A 218 10.29 28.47 -0.33
N GLY A 219 10.65 29.33 -1.29
CA GLY A 219 11.09 30.72 -1.01
C GLY A 219 12.40 30.83 -0.24
N ASN A 220 13.16 29.73 -0.10
CA ASN A 220 14.35 29.71 0.77
C ASN A 220 15.45 30.68 0.33
N ALA A 221 15.56 30.97 -0.97
CA ALA A 221 16.50 31.96 -1.50
C ALA A 221 16.24 33.37 -0.91
N ALA A 222 14.98 33.80 -0.83
CA ALA A 222 14.60 35.06 -0.22
C ALA A 222 14.89 35.06 1.30
N ARG A 223 14.62 33.93 1.98
CA ARG A 223 14.93 33.76 3.40
C ARG A 223 16.43 33.87 3.67
N ILE A 224 17.27 33.25 2.85
CA ILE A 224 18.73 33.36 2.94
C ILE A 224 19.19 34.81 2.74
N ALA A 225 18.63 35.52 1.75
CA ALA A 225 18.95 36.93 1.52
C ALA A 225 18.61 37.81 2.74
N GLN A 226 17.45 37.60 3.38
CA GLN A 226 17.06 38.29 4.61
C GLN A 226 18.01 38.00 5.78
N VAL A 227 18.37 36.72 5.99
CA VAL A 227 19.32 36.32 7.04
C VAL A 227 20.70 36.94 6.82
N ASN A 228 21.17 36.99 5.57
CA ASN A 228 22.46 37.59 5.23
C ASN A 228 22.46 39.11 5.40
N ALA A 229 21.38 39.80 4.99
CA ALA A 229 21.24 41.24 5.15
C ALA A 229 21.21 41.66 6.63
N ALA A 230 20.56 40.88 7.50
CA ALA A 230 20.51 41.14 8.94
C ALA A 230 21.82 40.77 9.68
N GLY A 231 22.74 40.03 9.04
CA GLY A 231 24.05 39.70 9.60
C GLY A 231 23.97 39.06 10.98
N ARG A 232 24.71 39.60 11.97
CA ARG A 232 24.70 39.07 13.35
C ARG A 232 23.35 39.23 14.07
N ASN A 233 22.49 40.13 13.61
CA ASN A 233 21.20 40.44 14.21
C ASN A 233 20.04 39.59 13.64
N ALA A 234 20.31 38.69 12.69
CA ALA A 234 19.28 37.82 12.12
C ALA A 234 18.65 36.92 13.19
N ASP A 235 17.34 36.71 13.11
CA ASP A 235 16.62 35.78 13.96
C ASP A 235 17.24 34.36 13.90
N PRO A 236 17.70 33.80 15.04
CA PRO A 236 18.25 32.47 15.10
C PRO A 236 17.32 31.38 14.55
N ALA A 237 15.99 31.51 14.72
CA ALA A 237 15.03 30.53 14.22
C ALA A 237 14.97 30.56 12.69
N MET A 238 14.86 31.75 12.09
CA MET A 238 14.89 31.95 10.64
C MET A 238 16.20 31.42 10.01
N ARG A 239 17.34 31.67 10.67
CA ARG A 239 18.64 31.12 10.23
C ARG A 239 18.67 29.59 10.25
N ARG A 240 18.18 28.96 11.32
CA ARG A 240 18.12 27.49 11.41
C ARG A 240 17.25 26.89 10.31
N GLN A 241 16.08 27.48 10.06
CA GLN A 241 15.17 27.04 8.99
C GLN A 241 15.83 27.16 7.61
N ALA A 242 16.48 28.29 7.31
CA ALA A 242 17.15 28.51 6.03
C ALA A 242 18.26 27.48 5.75
N VAL A 243 19.10 27.22 6.77
CA VAL A 243 20.19 26.24 6.68
C VAL A 243 19.65 24.81 6.59
N SER A 244 18.60 24.48 7.34
CA SER A 244 17.97 23.15 7.29
C SER A 244 17.43 22.84 5.90
N LEU A 245 16.70 23.78 5.29
CA LEU A 245 16.16 23.63 3.93
C LEU A 245 17.27 23.52 2.87
N GLN A 246 18.33 24.33 2.97
CA GLN A 246 19.47 24.23 2.05
C GLN A 246 20.16 22.85 2.17
N ARG A 247 20.40 22.36 3.39
CA ARG A 247 20.99 21.03 3.62
C ARG A 247 20.10 19.89 3.11
N SER A 248 18.78 20.02 3.24
CA SER A 248 17.82 19.08 2.69
C SER A 248 17.92 19.03 1.16
N TYR A 249 17.91 20.19 0.50
CA TYR A 249 18.11 20.30 -0.95
C TYR A 249 19.44 19.68 -1.39
N ASP A 250 20.57 20.04 -0.77
CA ASP A 250 21.89 19.51 -1.15
C ASP A 250 21.98 17.98 -0.95
N THR A 251 21.31 17.46 0.07
CA THR A 251 21.26 16.02 0.33
C THR A 251 20.42 15.28 -0.71
N ARG A 252 19.25 15.82 -1.05
CA ARG A 252 18.40 15.29 -2.12
C ARG A 252 19.10 15.35 -3.46
N LEU A 253 19.76 16.48 -3.77
CA LEU A 253 20.55 16.67 -4.99
C LEU A 253 21.64 15.59 -5.11
N ARG A 254 22.41 15.36 -4.05
CA ARG A 254 23.44 14.29 -4.03
C ARG A 254 22.87 12.89 -4.22
N ARG A 255 21.64 12.61 -3.76
CA ARG A 255 20.96 11.31 -3.93
C ARG A 255 20.48 11.11 -5.37
N ILE A 256 20.00 12.17 -6.03
CA ILE A 256 19.50 12.10 -7.41
C ILE A 256 20.62 12.18 -8.46
N THR A 257 21.79 12.75 -8.15
CA THR A 257 22.91 12.83 -9.12
C THR A 257 23.83 11.61 -9.12
N ARG A 258 23.53 10.58 -8.31
CA ARG A 258 24.28 9.31 -8.38
C ARG A 258 24.04 8.62 -9.73
N LYS A 259 25.06 7.94 -10.25
CA LYS A 259 24.94 7.17 -11.50
C LYS A 259 23.92 6.04 -11.41
N GLU A 260 23.83 5.42 -10.24
CA GLU A 260 22.84 4.39 -9.94
C GLU A 260 21.59 5.02 -9.32
N TRP A 261 20.48 4.29 -9.41
CA TRP A 261 19.29 4.62 -8.64
C TRP A 261 19.59 4.50 -7.14
N THR A 262 19.33 5.57 -6.40
CA THR A 262 19.19 5.48 -4.94
C THR A 262 17.74 5.15 -4.61
N PRO A 263 17.43 4.58 -3.42
CA PRO A 263 16.03 4.35 -3.01
C PRO A 263 15.18 5.63 -3.10
N TYR A 264 15.75 6.77 -2.71
CA TYR A 264 15.12 8.08 -2.86
C TYR A 264 14.83 8.45 -4.32
N ALA A 265 15.84 8.35 -5.20
CA ALA A 265 15.67 8.71 -6.61
C ALA A 265 14.66 7.79 -7.31
N ALA A 266 14.70 6.48 -7.02
CA ALA A 266 13.76 5.51 -7.55
C ALA A 266 12.33 5.77 -7.06
N GLY A 267 12.15 6.00 -5.75
CA GLY A 267 10.86 6.33 -5.15
C GLY A 267 10.28 7.63 -5.71
N MET A 268 11.10 8.67 -5.87
CA MET A 268 10.71 9.93 -6.50
C MET A 268 10.29 9.73 -7.97
N THR A 269 11.08 9.01 -8.78
CA THR A 269 10.72 8.72 -10.18
C THR A 269 9.37 8.01 -10.29
N ARG A 270 9.14 7.00 -9.45
CA ARG A 270 7.88 6.26 -9.42
C ARG A 270 6.71 7.10 -8.94
N ALA A 271 6.90 7.88 -7.88
CA ALA A 271 5.89 8.80 -7.37
C ALA A 271 5.44 9.80 -8.45
N LEU A 272 6.38 10.36 -9.21
CA LEU A 272 6.08 11.22 -10.37
C LEU A 272 5.32 10.47 -11.47
N GLY A 273 5.65 9.20 -11.72
CA GLY A 273 4.90 8.36 -12.67
C GLY A 273 3.44 8.17 -12.27
N TRP A 274 3.18 7.83 -11.00
CA TRP A 274 1.80 7.72 -10.47
C TRP A 274 1.02 9.04 -10.52
N GLY A 275 1.71 10.16 -10.32
CA GLY A 275 1.13 11.51 -10.37
C GLY A 275 0.97 12.11 -11.77
N SER A 276 1.42 11.41 -12.82
CA SER A 276 1.41 11.92 -14.19
C SER A 276 0.03 11.76 -14.87
N ASN A 277 -0.23 12.56 -15.91
CA ASN A 277 -1.42 12.48 -16.78
C ASN A 277 -2.75 12.35 -16.00
N ASP A 278 -3.02 13.29 -15.09
CA ASP A 278 -4.22 13.29 -14.24
C ASP A 278 -4.44 11.95 -13.51
N CYS A 279 -3.35 11.33 -13.06
CA CYS A 279 -3.36 10.09 -12.29
C CYS A 279 -3.96 8.91 -13.07
N ALA A 280 -3.92 8.95 -14.41
CA ALA A 280 -4.50 7.92 -15.27
C ALA A 280 -3.99 6.52 -14.94
N LEU A 281 -2.67 6.39 -14.72
CA LEU A 281 -2.05 5.12 -14.37
C LEU A 281 -2.57 4.58 -13.03
N MET A 282 -2.70 5.44 -12.02
CA MET A 282 -3.21 5.07 -10.70
C MET A 282 -4.68 4.65 -10.78
N THR A 283 -5.50 5.40 -11.52
CA THR A 283 -6.91 5.10 -11.77
C THR A 283 -7.06 3.74 -12.43
N ARG A 284 -6.26 3.48 -13.45
CA ARG A 284 -6.25 2.23 -14.18
C ARG A 284 -5.83 1.04 -13.31
N ALA A 285 -4.72 1.16 -12.58
CA ALA A 285 -4.24 0.12 -11.67
C ALA A 285 -5.31 -0.23 -10.62
N LEU A 286 -6.02 0.78 -10.11
CA LEU A 286 -7.12 0.59 -9.16
C LEU A 286 -8.31 -0.15 -9.80
N GLN A 287 -8.70 0.17 -11.03
CA GLN A 287 -9.76 -0.56 -11.77
C GLN A 287 -9.36 -2.01 -12.05
N GLU A 288 -8.12 -2.26 -12.43
CA GLU A 288 -7.58 -3.61 -12.66
C GLU A 288 -7.59 -4.42 -11.36
N ASN A 289 -7.14 -3.82 -10.26
CA ASN A 289 -7.18 -4.46 -8.97
C ASN A 289 -8.60 -4.72 -8.48
N ALA A 290 -9.54 -3.82 -8.72
CA ALA A 290 -10.94 -3.98 -8.33
C ALA A 290 -11.61 -5.19 -9.01
N ARG A 291 -11.39 -5.36 -10.32
CA ARG A 291 -11.89 -6.52 -11.08
C ARG A 291 -11.32 -7.82 -10.55
N GLU A 292 -10.02 -7.85 -10.26
CA GLU A 292 -9.38 -9.05 -9.73
C GLU A 292 -9.80 -9.33 -8.28
N ALA A 293 -9.93 -8.30 -7.44
CA ALA A 293 -10.43 -8.45 -6.06
C ALA A 293 -11.84 -9.02 -6.05
N ALA A 294 -12.72 -8.56 -6.95
CA ALA A 294 -14.06 -9.09 -7.16
C ALA A 294 -14.04 -10.56 -7.60
N ARG A 295 -13.13 -10.94 -8.53
CA ARG A 295 -12.95 -12.35 -8.93
C ARG A 295 -12.52 -13.21 -7.74
N LEU A 296 -11.52 -12.76 -6.96
CA LEU A 296 -11.05 -13.48 -5.78
C LEU A 296 -12.14 -13.59 -4.71
N LEU A 297 -12.96 -12.55 -4.53
CA LEU A 297 -14.09 -12.56 -3.61
C LEU A 297 -15.09 -13.66 -3.99
N ALA A 298 -15.45 -13.75 -5.28
CA ALA A 298 -16.33 -14.81 -5.77
C ALA A 298 -15.72 -16.21 -5.59
N LEU A 299 -14.41 -16.36 -5.79
CA LEU A 299 -13.70 -17.63 -5.52
C LEU A 299 -13.71 -17.99 -4.03
N ALA A 300 -13.56 -17.01 -3.14
CA ALA A 300 -13.64 -17.20 -1.69
C ALA A 300 -15.01 -17.77 -1.30
N TYR A 301 -16.09 -17.16 -1.80
CA TYR A 301 -17.45 -17.60 -1.51
C TYR A 301 -17.84 -18.93 -2.16
N THR A 302 -17.18 -19.33 -3.24
CA THR A 302 -17.43 -20.61 -3.91
C THR A 302 -16.46 -21.73 -3.50
N GLY A 303 -15.54 -21.47 -2.57
CA GLY A 303 -14.59 -22.46 -2.05
C GLY A 303 -13.53 -22.88 -3.07
N LYS A 304 -13.26 -22.00 -4.04
CA LYS A 304 -12.36 -22.26 -5.18
C LYS A 304 -11.03 -21.51 -5.08
N LEU A 305 -10.72 -20.91 -3.93
CA LEU A 305 -9.38 -20.34 -3.71
C LEU A 305 -8.35 -21.48 -3.62
N PRO A 306 -7.15 -21.29 -4.19
CA PRO A 306 -6.05 -22.25 -4.05
C PRO A 306 -5.69 -22.50 -2.59
N GLN A 307 -5.41 -23.76 -2.25
CA GLN A 307 -4.89 -24.15 -0.94
C GLN A 307 -3.37 -24.06 -0.90
N GLU A 308 -2.76 -24.02 0.29
CA GLU A 308 -1.30 -23.99 0.46
C GLU A 308 -0.59 -25.04 -0.42
N GLY A 309 0.40 -24.58 -1.19
CA GLY A 309 1.14 -25.42 -2.15
C GLY A 309 0.51 -25.54 -3.54
N GLN A 310 -0.67 -24.95 -3.77
CA GLN A 310 -1.28 -24.85 -5.10
C GLN A 310 -1.09 -23.42 -5.65
N MET A 311 -0.55 -23.32 -6.85
CA MET A 311 -0.47 -22.06 -7.59
C MET A 311 -1.44 -22.11 -8.77
N GLU A 312 -2.25 -21.08 -8.92
CA GLU A 312 -3.17 -20.94 -10.05
C GLU A 312 -2.73 -19.77 -10.92
N GLU A 313 -2.70 -19.98 -12.23
CA GLU A 313 -2.54 -18.90 -13.20
C GLU A 313 -3.92 -18.34 -13.55
N ALA A 314 -4.13 -17.07 -13.22
CA ALA A 314 -5.36 -16.34 -13.46
C ALA A 314 -5.33 -15.66 -14.83
N PRO A 315 -6.50 -15.51 -15.49
CA PRO A 315 -6.60 -14.83 -16.77
C PRO A 315 -6.15 -13.36 -16.65
N VAL A 316 -5.68 -12.79 -17.77
CA VAL A 316 -5.25 -11.40 -17.83
C VAL A 316 -6.44 -10.48 -17.52
N ALA A 317 -6.29 -9.66 -16.47
CA ALA A 317 -7.31 -8.69 -16.08
C ALA A 317 -7.16 -7.39 -16.90
N GLY A 318 -7.90 -7.26 -18.01
CA GLY A 318 -8.06 -6.00 -18.75
C GLY A 318 -7.41 -5.93 -20.14
N GLN A 319 -7.79 -4.91 -20.92
CA GLN A 319 -7.33 -4.68 -22.30
C GLN A 319 -6.42 -3.45 -22.40
N GLY A 320 -5.26 -3.61 -23.03
CA GLY A 320 -4.37 -2.54 -23.54
C GLY A 320 -3.06 -2.37 -22.75
N ALA A 321 -1.93 -2.16 -23.41
CA ALA A 321 -0.68 -1.75 -22.76
C ALA A 321 -0.62 -0.22 -22.68
N GLU A 322 -0.28 0.35 -21.52
CA GLU A 322 0.10 1.76 -21.42
C GLU A 322 1.56 1.85 -21.01
N GLN A 323 2.42 2.19 -21.98
CA GLN A 323 3.81 2.49 -21.71
C GLN A 323 3.89 3.95 -21.25
N VAL A 324 3.92 4.16 -19.93
CA VAL A 324 4.14 5.48 -19.36
C VAL A 324 5.62 5.83 -19.45
N LEU A 325 6.03 6.42 -20.57
CA LEU A 325 7.40 6.87 -20.81
C LEU A 325 7.69 8.18 -20.04
N THR A 326 7.82 8.09 -18.72
CA THR A 326 8.40 9.17 -17.91
C THR A 326 9.80 8.74 -17.47
N ALA A 327 10.81 9.35 -18.07
CA ALA A 327 12.26 9.18 -17.89
C ALA A 327 12.80 7.72 -17.89
N SER A 328 12.28 6.76 -17.13
CA SER A 328 12.71 5.34 -17.14
C SER A 328 11.67 4.37 -16.55
N VAL A 329 10.41 4.77 -16.43
CA VAL A 329 9.34 3.93 -15.87
C VAL A 329 8.73 3.02 -16.93
N MET A 330 8.59 1.74 -16.62
CA MET A 330 7.89 0.77 -17.45
C MET A 330 6.71 0.16 -16.69
N TYR A 331 5.49 0.40 -17.17
CA TYR A 331 4.26 -0.28 -16.73
C TYR A 331 3.76 -1.22 -17.84
N ARG A 332 3.36 -2.45 -17.49
CA ARG A 332 2.96 -3.51 -18.44
C ARG A 332 1.71 -4.26 -17.94
N ALA A 333 0.54 -3.71 -18.23
CA ALA A 333 -0.75 -4.20 -17.73
C ALA A 333 -1.16 -5.60 -18.22
N ASP A 334 -0.51 -6.11 -19.27
CA ASP A 334 -0.92 -7.25 -20.08
C ASP A 334 -0.20 -8.57 -19.74
N GLN A 335 0.21 -8.73 -18.49
CA GLN A 335 0.88 -9.94 -18.01
C GLN A 335 -0.12 -10.91 -17.34
N PRO A 336 0.09 -12.24 -17.48
CA PRO A 336 -0.71 -13.22 -16.75
C PRO A 336 -0.56 -13.02 -15.24
N ARG A 337 -1.59 -13.34 -14.47
CA ARG A 337 -1.58 -13.21 -13.01
C ARG A 337 -1.34 -14.56 -12.34
N HIS A 338 -0.63 -14.57 -11.22
CA HIS A 338 -0.51 -15.71 -10.32
C HIS A 338 -1.32 -15.46 -9.05
N LEU A 339 -2.07 -16.47 -8.63
CA LEU A 339 -2.72 -16.52 -7.33
C LEU A 339 -1.91 -17.41 -6.40
N LEU A 340 -1.44 -16.83 -5.30
CA LEU A 340 -0.51 -17.41 -4.35
C LEU A 340 -1.11 -17.43 -2.94
N PRO A 341 -1.29 -18.61 -2.32
CA PRO A 341 -1.63 -18.71 -0.91
C PRO A 341 -0.38 -18.42 -0.07
N LEU A 342 -0.44 -17.37 0.75
CA LEU A 342 0.66 -16.96 1.64
C LEU A 342 0.52 -17.57 3.04
N ALA A 343 -0.72 -17.84 3.45
CA ALA A 343 -1.12 -18.46 4.70
C ALA A 343 -2.52 -19.08 4.50
N PRO A 344 -3.07 -19.85 5.46
CA PRO A 344 -4.34 -20.56 5.28
C PRO A 344 -5.53 -19.67 4.91
N SER A 345 -5.47 -18.39 5.24
CA SER A 345 -6.50 -17.39 4.99
C SER A 345 -6.01 -16.16 4.21
N VAL A 346 -4.80 -16.17 3.66
CA VAL A 346 -4.21 -15.02 2.97
C VAL A 346 -3.81 -15.40 1.56
N HIS A 347 -4.37 -14.67 0.59
CA HIS A 347 -4.18 -14.94 -0.83
C HIS A 347 -3.72 -13.69 -1.56
N LEU A 348 -2.69 -13.82 -2.39
CA LEU A 348 -2.15 -12.76 -3.23
C LEU A 348 -2.39 -13.06 -4.70
N SER A 349 -3.02 -12.14 -5.42
CA SER A 349 -2.99 -12.06 -6.88
C SER A 349 -2.03 -10.99 -7.36
N GLN A 350 -1.10 -11.37 -8.22
CA GLN A 350 -0.06 -10.50 -8.75
C GLN A 350 0.34 -10.89 -10.18
N GLN A 351 1.02 -10.03 -10.93
CA GLN A 351 1.43 -10.36 -12.30
C GLN A 351 2.75 -11.15 -12.38
N ALA A 352 2.84 -12.07 -13.34
CA ALA A 352 3.93 -13.04 -13.52
C ALA A 352 5.32 -12.45 -13.81
N ALA A 353 5.41 -11.19 -14.23
CA ALA A 353 6.66 -10.57 -14.68
C ALA A 353 7.65 -10.20 -13.55
N GLY A 354 7.47 -10.73 -12.33
CA GLY A 354 8.35 -10.47 -11.19
C GLY A 354 8.47 -11.70 -10.29
N GLY A 355 9.59 -11.82 -9.56
CA GLY A 355 9.70 -12.78 -8.47
C GLY A 355 8.56 -12.59 -7.46
N ILE A 356 8.20 -13.66 -6.75
CA ILE A 356 7.09 -13.68 -5.79
C ILE A 356 7.24 -12.48 -4.81
N PRO A 357 6.36 -11.46 -4.87
CA PRO A 357 6.40 -10.32 -4.01
C PRO A 357 5.89 -10.76 -2.66
N VAL A 358 6.63 -10.34 -1.64
CA VAL A 358 6.19 -10.56 -0.28
C VAL A 358 5.11 -9.54 0.00
N VAL A 359 3.91 -10.00 0.31
CA VAL A 359 2.82 -9.10 0.68
C VAL A 359 2.86 -8.91 2.16
N HIS A 360 2.81 -7.65 2.57
CA HIS A 360 2.63 -7.35 3.96
C HIS A 360 1.27 -6.70 4.23
N HIS A 361 0.67 -7.12 5.34
CA HIS A 361 -0.48 -6.44 5.91
C HIS A 361 0.02 -5.10 6.44
N HIS A 362 -0.68 -4.00 6.15
CA HIS A 362 -0.13 -2.65 6.36
C HIS A 362 -1.19 -1.64 6.80
N THR A 363 -0.74 -0.67 7.62
CA THR A 363 -1.48 0.55 7.94
C THR A 363 -1.20 1.62 6.87
N VAL A 364 -2.14 2.53 6.67
CA VAL A 364 -2.06 3.58 5.63
C VAL A 364 -1.83 4.93 6.31
N LEU A 365 -0.99 5.80 5.73
CA LEU A 365 -0.69 7.13 6.30
C LEU A 365 -2.00 7.91 6.40
N ASP A 366 -2.38 8.29 7.63
CA ASP A 366 -3.54 9.14 7.87
C ASP A 366 -3.29 10.55 7.30
N ALA A 367 -4.35 11.33 7.06
CA ALA A 367 -4.19 12.66 6.47
C ALA A 367 -3.33 13.57 7.36
N ASP A 368 -3.49 13.43 8.67
CA ASP A 368 -2.72 14.14 9.70
C ASP A 368 -1.23 13.72 9.71
N ASP A 369 -0.93 12.49 9.29
CA ASP A 369 0.44 12.00 9.15
C ASP A 369 1.15 12.56 7.91
N LEU A 370 0.40 13.13 6.96
CA LEU A 370 0.92 13.69 5.71
C LEU A 370 1.22 15.20 5.81
N THR A 371 0.85 15.85 6.91
CA THR A 371 1.21 17.25 7.21
C THR A 371 2.50 17.35 8.02
N PRO A 372 3.49 18.17 7.60
CA PRO A 372 4.79 18.32 8.28
C PRO A 372 4.75 19.07 9.62
#